data_AF-A0AAW0PYU5-F1
#
_entry.id   AF-A0AAW0PYU5-F1
#
_cell.length_a   1.000
_cell.length_b   1.000
_cell.length_c   1.000
_cell.angle_alpha   90.00
_cell.angle_beta   90.00
_cell.angle_gamma   90.00
#
_symmetry.space_group_name_H-M   'P 1'
#
loop_
_entity.id
_entity.type
_entity.pdbx_description
1 polymer ?
#
loop_
_entity_poly.entity_id
_entity_poly.type
_entity_poly.pdbx_seq_one_letter_code
_entity_poly.pdbx_strand_id
1 'polypeptide(L)'
;MLIILFLIILFHVIAVALLLAATIYNAWWVVSPAGRDVIYTDLWYSCNSTCIPVENSHSTSADVQAAMILATILCCVSFFVFILQLFRLKQGERFVFTAIIQLLASLCVMIAASVYTAEKDSFHIPSLQSGSYGASFILAWVAFPMTLISGLVYLV
;
A
#
# COMPACT_ATOMS: atom_id res chain seq x y z
N MET A 1 -16.64 -16.73 17.94
CA MET A 1 -15.41 -17.24 17.30
C MET A 1 -15.49 -17.21 15.78
N LEU A 2 -16.49 -17.86 15.15
CA LEU A 2 -16.64 -17.87 13.68
C LEU A 2 -16.84 -16.47 13.05
N ILE A 3 -17.61 -15.59 13.69
CA ILE A 3 -17.82 -14.22 13.20
C ILE A 3 -16.52 -13.42 13.18
N ILE A 4 -15.73 -13.49 14.26
CA ILE A 4 -14.43 -12.81 14.37
C ILE A 4 -13.49 -13.34 13.28
N LEU A 5 -13.44 -14.66 13.10
CA LEU A 5 -12.63 -15.29 12.06
C LEU A 5 -13.02 -14.81 10.65
N PHE A 6 -14.32 -14.76 10.35
CA PHE A 6 -14.82 -14.25 9.08
C PHE A 6 -14.42 -12.79 8.86
N LEU A 7 -14.59 -11.93 9.88
CA LEU A 7 -14.21 -10.53 9.79
C LEU A 7 -12.70 -10.36 9.56
N ILE A 8 -11.86 -11.14 10.24
CA ILE A 8 -10.41 -11.15 10.04
C ILE A 8 -10.06 -11.49 8.59
N ILE A 9 -10.64 -12.57 8.04
CA ILE A 9 -10.42 -12.97 6.66
C ILE A 9 -10.83 -11.85 5.70
N LEU A 10 -12.03 -11.30 5.87
CA LEU A 10 -12.54 -10.23 5.03
C LEU A 10 -11.63 -9.00 5.07
N PHE A 11 -11.24 -8.57 6.26
CA PHE A 11 -10.38 -7.40 6.45
C PHE A 11 -9.00 -7.59 5.82
N HIS A 12 -8.42 -8.79 5.95
CA HIS A 12 -7.13 -9.12 5.36
C HIS A 12 -7.20 -9.13 3.83
N VAL A 13 -8.24 -9.74 3.24
CA VAL A 13 -8.44 -9.77 1.79
C VAL A 13 -8.61 -8.36 1.22
N ILE A 14 -9.39 -7.51 1.89
CA ILE A 14 -9.55 -6.11 1.48
C ILE A 14 -8.20 -5.39 1.58
N ALA A 15 -7.43 -5.57 2.66
CA ALA A 15 -6.11 -4.96 2.80
C ALA A 15 -5.16 -5.37 1.67
N VAL A 16 -5.13 -6.65 1.29
CA VAL A 16 -4.34 -7.14 0.14
C VAL A 16 -4.80 -6.48 -1.17
N ALA A 17 -6.11 -6.41 -1.42
CA ALA A 17 -6.64 -5.80 -2.64
C ALA A 17 -6.31 -4.29 -2.71
N LEU A 18 -6.43 -3.57 -1.59
CA LEU A 18 -6.07 -2.16 -1.51
C LEU A 18 -4.58 -1.94 -1.73
N LEU A 19 -3.71 -2.77 -1.16
CA LEU A 19 -2.26 -2.66 -1.36
C LEU A 19 -1.86 -2.97 -2.80
N LEU A 20 -2.44 -3.99 -3.42
CA LEU A 20 -2.22 -4.26 -4.84
C LEU A 20 -2.69 -3.09 -5.71
N ALA A 21 -3.87 -2.56 -5.43
CA ALA A 21 -4.41 -1.43 -6.18
C ALA A 21 -3.54 -0.18 -6.02
N ALA A 22 -3.16 0.16 -4.77
CA ALA A 22 -2.28 1.27 -4.49
C ALA A 22 -0.92 1.10 -5.17
N THR A 23 -0.34 -0.10 -5.19
CA THR A 23 0.98 -0.32 -5.78
C THR A 23 0.98 -0.34 -7.32
N ILE A 24 -0.10 -0.78 -7.98
CA ILE A 24 -0.09 -1.06 -9.44
C ILE A 24 -0.83 0.00 -10.27
N TYR A 25 -1.81 0.72 -9.71
CA TYR A 25 -2.59 1.69 -10.50
C TYR A 25 -1.93 3.08 -10.57
N ASN A 26 -1.89 3.61 -11.81
CA ASN A 26 -1.42 4.92 -12.24
C ASN A 26 -2.18 6.11 -11.64
N ALA A 27 -2.16 6.33 -10.31
CA ALA A 27 -2.91 7.41 -9.67
C ALA A 27 -2.39 7.84 -8.28
N TRP A 28 -1.08 7.93 -8.05
CA TRP A 28 -0.56 8.50 -6.80
C TRP A 28 -0.58 10.03 -6.80
N TRP A 29 -0.39 10.63 -7.96
CA TRP A 29 -0.37 12.07 -8.17
C TRP A 29 -1.09 12.44 -9.46
N VAL A 30 -1.80 13.55 -9.44
CA VAL A 30 -2.61 14.01 -10.57
C VAL A 30 -2.35 15.49 -10.80
N VAL A 31 -2.09 15.85 -12.05
CA VAL A 31 -1.87 17.23 -12.49
C VAL A 31 -2.86 17.55 -13.58
N SER A 32 -3.57 18.68 -13.46
CA SER A 32 -4.56 19.14 -14.44
C SER A 32 -4.15 20.51 -15.00
N PRO A 33 -3.24 20.57 -15.99
CA PRO A 33 -2.80 21.83 -16.57
C PRO A 33 -3.92 22.48 -17.41
N ALA A 34 -4.02 23.81 -17.38
CA ALA A 34 -4.98 24.52 -18.22
C ALA A 34 -4.71 24.28 -19.72
N GLY A 35 -5.73 23.81 -20.44
CA GLY A 35 -5.68 23.60 -21.90
C GLY A 35 -4.85 22.40 -22.37
N ARG A 36 -4.48 21.47 -21.49
CA ARG A 36 -3.79 20.21 -21.82
C ARG A 36 -4.48 19.02 -21.13
N ASP A 37 -4.17 17.81 -21.61
CA ASP A 37 -4.66 16.57 -21.01
C ASP A 37 -4.15 16.40 -19.56
N VAL A 38 -4.98 15.76 -18.73
CA VAL A 38 -4.65 15.42 -17.34
C VAL A 38 -3.48 14.42 -17.34
N ILE A 39 -2.51 14.66 -16.46
CA ILE A 39 -1.37 13.78 -16.27
C ILE A 39 -1.58 13.01 -14.97
N TYR A 40 -1.57 11.70 -15.06
CA TYR A 40 -1.62 10.78 -13.93
C TYR A 40 -0.23 10.18 -13.72
N THR A 41 0.29 10.28 -12.51
CA THR A 41 1.59 9.73 -12.15
C THR A 41 1.40 8.74 -11.01
N ASP A 42 1.94 7.53 -11.13
CA ASP A 42 2.14 6.62 -10.00
C ASP A 42 3.61 6.50 -9.61
N LEU A 43 3.91 5.44 -8.88
CA LEU A 43 5.25 5.11 -8.45
C LEU A 43 6.16 4.71 -9.62
N TRP A 44 5.62 4.23 -10.73
CA TRP A 44 6.37 3.61 -11.83
C TRP A 44 6.37 4.45 -13.11
N TYR A 45 5.23 5.02 -13.47
CA TYR A 45 4.98 5.71 -14.72
C TYR A 45 4.23 7.03 -14.52
N SER A 46 4.47 7.94 -15.46
CA SER A 46 3.69 9.15 -15.67
C SER A 46 3.01 9.06 -17.03
N CYS A 47 1.69 9.17 -17.02
CA CYS A 47 0.82 8.92 -18.16
C CYS A 47 -0.07 10.13 -18.47
N ASN A 48 -0.11 10.54 -19.73
CA ASN A 48 -1.19 11.35 -20.30
C ASN A 48 -1.90 10.55 -21.42
N SER A 49 -1.67 10.88 -22.69
CA SER A 49 -1.91 10.06 -23.87
C SER A 49 -0.85 8.96 -24.05
N THR A 50 0.38 9.16 -23.57
CA THR A 50 1.45 8.15 -23.52
C THR A 50 1.97 7.99 -22.11
N CYS A 51 2.51 6.81 -21.80
CA CYS A 51 3.11 6.49 -20.50
C CYS A 51 4.62 6.42 -20.61
N ILE A 52 5.31 7.17 -19.76
CA ILE A 52 6.77 7.15 -19.64
C ILE A 52 7.17 6.79 -18.20
N PRO A 53 8.29 6.08 -17.99
CA PRO A 53 8.79 5.81 -16.65
C PRO A 53 9.07 7.11 -15.88
N VAL A 54 8.83 7.11 -14.57
CA VAL A 54 9.16 8.28 -13.72
C VAL A 54 10.68 8.49 -13.69
N GLU A 55 11.11 9.69 -14.09
CA GLU A 55 12.51 10.11 -14.13
C GLU A 55 13.09 10.22 -12.70
N ASN A 56 14.38 9.90 -12.50
CA ASN A 56 15.03 9.81 -11.18
C ASN A 56 14.54 8.69 -10.25
N SER A 57 14.14 7.55 -10.83
CA SER A 57 13.78 6.31 -10.11
C SER A 57 14.86 5.76 -9.15
N HIS A 58 16.08 6.28 -9.17
CA HIS A 58 17.19 5.91 -8.29
C HIS A 58 17.31 6.77 -7.01
N SER A 59 16.36 7.67 -6.76
CA SER A 59 16.34 8.57 -5.58
C SER A 59 15.30 8.10 -4.54
N THR A 60 14.80 8.97 -3.66
CA THR A 60 13.82 8.66 -2.61
C THR A 60 12.53 7.97 -3.14
N SER A 61 12.28 8.02 -4.45
CA SER A 61 11.18 7.30 -5.11
C SER A 61 11.39 5.79 -5.09
N ALA A 62 12.65 5.34 -5.14
CA ALA A 62 13.03 3.93 -5.00
C ALA A 62 12.63 3.38 -3.62
N ASP A 63 12.78 4.19 -2.57
CA ASP A 63 12.45 3.80 -1.20
C ASP A 63 10.94 3.58 -1.05
N VAL A 64 10.12 4.48 -1.61
CA VAL A 64 8.65 4.35 -1.61
C VAL A 64 8.23 3.10 -2.41
N GLN A 65 8.80 2.89 -3.59
CA GLN A 65 8.55 1.69 -4.40
C GLN A 65 8.90 0.40 -3.65
N ALA A 66 10.10 0.32 -3.08
CA ALA A 66 10.57 -0.84 -2.34
C ALA A 66 9.70 -1.12 -1.11
N ALA A 67 9.34 -0.07 -0.36
CA ALA A 67 8.47 -0.19 0.81
C ALA A 67 7.06 -0.66 0.43
N MET A 68 6.47 -0.16 -0.67
CA MET A 68 5.16 -0.62 -1.14
C MET A 68 5.18 -2.07 -1.65
N ILE A 69 6.23 -2.47 -2.39
CA ILE A 69 6.41 -3.87 -2.80
C ILE A 69 6.54 -4.77 -1.56
N LEU A 70 7.41 -4.39 -0.62
CA LEU A 70 7.64 -5.16 0.59
C LEU A 70 6.37 -5.28 1.44
N ALA A 71 5.60 -4.20 1.58
CA ALA A 71 4.30 -4.22 2.24
C ALA A 71 3.33 -5.22 1.61
N THR A 72 3.19 -5.17 0.27
CA THR A 72 2.31 -6.10 -0.46
C THR A 72 2.75 -7.55 -0.29
N ILE A 73 4.05 -7.84 -0.42
CA ILE A 73 4.60 -9.20 -0.23
C ILE A 73 4.33 -9.68 1.20
N LEU A 74 4.66 -8.87 2.21
CA LEU A 74 4.45 -9.24 3.61
C LEU A 74 2.97 -9.46 3.92
N CYS A 75 2.06 -8.64 3.38
CA CYS A 75 0.63 -8.82 3.57
C CYS A 75 0.12 -10.14 2.94
N CYS A 76 0.59 -10.49 1.74
CA CYS A 76 0.27 -11.78 1.09
C CYS A 76 0.85 -12.98 1.85
N VAL A 77 2.10 -12.88 2.31
CA VAL A 77 2.75 -13.92 3.12
C VAL A 77 2.01 -14.09 4.45
N SER A 78 1.62 -12.99 5.11
CA SER A 78 0.84 -13.03 6.33
C SER A 78 -0.50 -13.75 6.13
N PHE A 79 -1.18 -13.48 5.01
CA PHE A 79 -2.42 -14.19 4.65
C PHE A 79 -2.18 -15.69 4.48
N PHE A 80 -1.15 -16.07 3.72
CA PHE A 80 -0.81 -17.48 3.51
C PHE A 80 -0.48 -18.19 4.83
N VAL A 81 0.35 -17.57 5.68
CA VAL A 81 0.71 -18.07 7.01
C VAL A 81 -0.53 -18.22 7.89
N PHE A 82 -1.44 -17.26 7.85
CA PHE A 82 -2.70 -17.32 8.57
C PHE A 82 -3.52 -18.56 8.19
N ILE A 83 -3.68 -18.82 6.88
CA ILE A 83 -4.37 -20.02 6.39
C ILE A 83 -3.69 -21.30 6.91
N LEU A 84 -2.35 -21.37 6.93
CA LEU A 84 -1.64 -22.51 7.50
C LEU A 84 -1.88 -22.65 9.01
N GLN A 85 -1.93 -21.54 9.75
CA GLN A 85 -2.20 -21.54 11.19
C GLN A 85 -3.61 -22.01 11.52
N LEU A 86 -4.61 -21.80 10.65
CA LEU A 86 -5.98 -22.31 10.85
C LEU A 86 -6.05 -23.84 10.95
N PHE A 87 -5.13 -24.56 10.30
CA PHE A 87 -5.09 -26.02 10.35
C PHE A 87 -4.14 -26.57 11.42
N ARG A 88 -3.25 -25.73 11.96
CA ARG A 88 -2.18 -26.16 12.88
C ARG A 88 -2.43 -25.80 14.33
N LEU A 89 -3.04 -24.64 14.58
CA LEU A 89 -3.25 -24.13 15.93
C LEU A 89 -4.47 -24.80 16.58
N LYS A 90 -4.39 -24.99 17.89
CA LYS A 90 -5.52 -25.44 18.68
C LYS A 90 -6.52 -24.29 18.87
N GLN A 91 -7.78 -24.63 19.06
CA GLN A 91 -8.81 -23.64 19.33
C GLN A 91 -8.45 -22.80 20.57
N GLY A 92 -8.43 -21.47 20.38
CA GLY A 92 -8.07 -20.51 21.44
C GLY A 92 -6.61 -20.05 21.44
N GLU A 93 -5.75 -20.62 20.57
CA GLU A 93 -4.42 -20.05 20.33
C GLU A 93 -4.48 -18.82 19.42
N ARG A 94 -3.51 -17.93 19.57
CA ARG A 94 -3.41 -16.66 18.86
C ARG A 94 -2.54 -16.77 17.62
N PHE A 95 -2.85 -15.99 16.59
CA PHE A 95 -2.12 -15.94 15.32
C PHE A 95 -0.89 -15.01 15.40
N VAL A 96 -0.03 -15.18 16.42
CA VAL A 96 1.05 -14.24 16.73
C VAL A 96 2.04 -14.06 15.57
N PHE A 97 2.40 -15.15 14.88
CA PHE A 97 3.33 -15.07 13.76
C PHE A 97 2.73 -14.33 12.56
N THR A 98 1.47 -14.60 12.20
CA THR A 98 0.71 -13.81 11.22
C THR A 98 0.65 -12.34 11.62
N ALA A 99 0.37 -12.05 12.89
CA ALA A 99 0.26 -10.68 13.42
C ALA A 99 1.56 -9.89 13.21
N ILE A 100 2.71 -10.47 13.55
CA ILE A 100 4.02 -9.80 13.38
C ILE A 100 4.26 -9.43 11.92
N ILE A 101 4.02 -10.37 10.99
CA ILE A 101 4.22 -10.11 9.55
C ILE A 101 3.25 -9.03 9.05
N GLN A 102 1.99 -9.05 9.51
CA GLN A 102 0.99 -8.06 9.13
C GLN A 102 1.31 -6.65 9.67
N LEU A 103 1.83 -6.57 10.90
CA LEU A 103 2.27 -5.31 11.50
C LEU A 103 3.51 -4.74 10.79
N LEU A 104 4.44 -5.61 10.36
CA LEU A 104 5.57 -5.19 9.51
C LEU A 104 5.09 -4.66 8.15
N ALA A 105 4.10 -5.31 7.53
CA ALA A 105 3.49 -4.80 6.31
C ALA A 105 2.90 -3.41 6.55
N SER A 106 2.13 -3.23 7.63
CA SER A 106 1.55 -1.93 8.01
C SER A 106 2.58 -0.83 8.21
N LEU A 107 3.70 -1.15 8.87
CA LEU A 107 4.82 -0.23 9.04
C LEU A 107 5.41 0.21 7.69
N CYS A 108 5.61 -0.73 6.75
CA CYS A 108 6.10 -0.41 5.41
C CYS A 108 5.16 0.54 4.65
N VAL A 109 3.84 0.34 4.73
CA VAL A 109 2.84 1.23 4.11
C VAL A 109 2.91 2.63 4.71
N MET A 110 2.97 2.73 6.04
CA MET A 110 3.06 4.00 6.74
C MET A 110 4.32 4.77 6.33
N ILE A 111 5.47 4.10 6.27
CA ILE A 111 6.73 4.70 5.84
C ILE A 111 6.62 5.19 4.39
N ALA A 112 6.16 4.34 3.48
CA ALA A 112 6.02 4.69 2.07
C ALA A 112 5.12 5.92 1.86
N ALA A 113 3.93 5.92 2.45
CA ALA A 113 2.97 7.02 2.31
C ALA A 113 3.49 8.31 2.98
N SER A 114 4.15 8.21 4.14
CA SER A 114 4.72 9.37 4.83
C SER A 114 5.89 9.99 4.07
N VAL A 115 6.81 9.17 3.57
CA VAL A 115 7.93 9.64 2.72
C VAL A 115 7.41 10.27 1.44
N TYR A 116 6.42 9.65 0.79
CA TYR A 116 5.76 10.23 -0.38
C TYR A 116 5.12 11.60 -0.09
N THR A 117 4.54 11.74 1.10
CA THR A 117 3.97 13.02 1.55
C THR A 117 5.04 14.08 1.77
N ALA A 118 6.14 13.71 2.45
CA ALA A 118 7.22 14.62 2.82
C ALA A 118 7.99 15.14 1.60
N GLU A 119 8.22 14.27 0.62
CA GLU A 119 9.03 14.55 -0.57
C GLU A 119 8.19 14.94 -1.80
N LYS A 120 6.94 15.39 -1.60
CA LYS A 120 6.01 15.74 -2.68
C LYS A 120 6.58 16.76 -3.68
N ASP A 121 7.47 17.66 -3.22
CA ASP A 121 8.07 18.70 -4.06
C ASP A 121 9.37 18.24 -4.73
N SER A 122 9.99 17.17 -4.20
CA SER A 122 11.23 16.56 -4.69
C SER A 122 10.99 15.49 -5.76
N PHE A 123 9.88 14.75 -5.66
CA PHE A 123 9.57 13.64 -6.58
C PHE A 123 9.09 14.08 -7.96
N HIS A 124 8.51 15.26 -8.02
CA HIS A 124 7.85 15.73 -9.20
C HIS A 124 8.76 16.71 -9.92
N ILE A 125 9.02 16.45 -11.21
CA ILE A 125 9.62 17.44 -12.08
C ILE A 125 8.79 18.75 -12.02
N PRO A 126 9.38 19.93 -12.29
CA PRO A 126 8.70 21.22 -12.09
C PRO A 126 7.31 21.33 -12.75
N SER A 127 7.12 20.67 -13.90
CA SER A 127 5.83 20.63 -14.60
C SER A 127 4.72 19.86 -13.87
N LEU A 128 5.07 19.02 -12.90
CA LEU A 128 4.16 18.19 -12.11
C LEU A 128 3.95 18.71 -10.67
N GLN A 129 4.72 19.70 -10.21
CA GLN A 129 4.65 20.20 -8.83
C GLN A 129 3.30 20.87 -8.48
N SER A 130 2.55 21.35 -9.47
CA SER A 130 1.21 21.95 -9.27
C SER A 130 0.07 20.91 -9.20
N GLY A 131 0.39 19.64 -8.92
CA GLY A 131 -0.59 18.58 -8.78
C GLY A 131 -1.15 18.38 -7.38
N SER A 132 -1.89 17.29 -7.24
CA SER A 132 -2.51 16.84 -5.99
C SER A 132 -2.43 15.32 -5.86
N TYR A 133 -2.53 14.82 -4.63
CA TYR A 133 -2.60 13.39 -4.36
C TYR A 133 -3.78 12.72 -5.08
N GLY A 134 -3.49 11.61 -5.74
CA GLY A 134 -4.46 10.80 -6.47
C GLY A 134 -5.07 9.67 -5.64
N ALA A 135 -5.92 8.88 -6.29
CA ALA A 135 -6.66 7.80 -5.65
C ALA A 135 -5.74 6.72 -5.04
N SER A 136 -4.68 6.27 -5.73
CA SER A 136 -3.78 5.22 -5.25
C SER A 136 -3.06 5.61 -3.95
N PHE A 137 -2.69 6.89 -3.81
CA PHE A 137 -2.12 7.42 -2.56
C PHE A 137 -3.14 7.38 -1.42
N ILE A 138 -4.39 7.74 -1.70
CA ILE A 138 -5.49 7.65 -0.71
C ILE A 138 -5.71 6.17 -0.33
N LEU A 139 -5.70 5.24 -1.28
CA LEU A 139 -5.82 3.81 -1.01
C LEU A 139 -4.69 3.31 -0.10
N ALA A 140 -3.45 3.79 -0.28
CA ALA A 140 -2.34 3.45 0.62
C ALA A 140 -2.60 3.91 2.06
N TRP A 141 -3.10 5.15 2.23
CA TRP A 141 -3.49 5.67 3.55
C TRP A 141 -4.68 4.97 4.19
N VAL A 142 -5.60 4.40 3.39
CA VAL A 142 -6.67 3.53 3.89
C VAL A 142 -6.13 2.14 4.23
N ALA A 143 -5.20 1.61 3.44
CA ALA A 143 -4.58 0.31 3.67
C ALA A 143 -3.73 0.26 4.96
N PHE A 144 -3.09 1.38 5.33
CA PHE A 144 -2.31 1.48 6.57
C PHE A 144 -3.11 1.10 7.84
N PRO A 145 -4.19 1.81 8.23
CA PRO A 145 -4.95 1.46 9.41
C PRO A 145 -5.63 0.10 9.26
N MET A 146 -6.00 -0.31 8.04
CA MET A 146 -6.57 -1.64 7.81
C MET A 146 -5.60 -2.77 8.14
N THR A 147 -4.36 -2.67 7.65
CA THR A 147 -3.28 -3.63 7.97
C THR A 147 -2.89 -3.58 9.44
N LEU A 148 -2.87 -2.38 10.06
CA LEU A 148 -2.56 -2.21 11.48
C LEU A 148 -3.60 -2.90 12.36
N ILE A 149 -4.88 -2.59 12.15
CA ILE A 149 -6.00 -3.16 12.90
C ILE A 149 -6.05 -4.68 12.67
N SER A 150 -5.87 -5.14 11.43
CA SER A 150 -5.78 -6.57 11.12
C SER A 150 -4.69 -7.27 11.93
N GLY A 151 -3.48 -6.69 11.97
CA GLY A 151 -2.36 -7.20 12.78
C GLY A 151 -2.68 -7.28 14.28
N LEU A 152 -3.32 -6.25 14.83
CA LEU A 152 -3.73 -6.23 16.24
C LEU A 152 -4.83 -7.24 16.55
N VAL A 153 -5.81 -7.41 15.66
CA VAL A 153 -6.91 -8.36 15.85
C VAL A 153 -6.40 -9.81 15.83
N TYR A 154 -5.33 -10.13 15.08
CA TYR A 154 -4.69 -11.45 15.15
C TYR A 154 -4.08 -11.81 16.52
N LEU A 155 -3.86 -10.81 17.39
CA LEU A 155 -3.35 -11.00 18.75
C LEU A 155 -4.44 -11.19 19.81
N VAL A 156 -5.72 -11.02 19.45
CA VAL A 156 -6.86 -11.20 20.34
C VAL A 156 -7.26 -12.67 20.37
#